data_AF-A0A1C6IBF2-F1
#
_entry.id   AF-A0A1C6IBF2-F1
#
_cell.length_a   1.000
_cell.length_b   1.000
_cell.length_c   1.000
_cell.angle_alpha   90.00
_cell.angle_beta   90.00
_cell.angle_gamma   90.00
#
_symmetry.space_group_name_H-M   'P 1'
#
loop_
_entity.id
_entity.type
_entity.pdbx_description
1 polymer ?
#
loop_
_entity_poly.entity_id
_entity_poly.type
_entity_poly.pdbx_seq_one_letter_code
_entity_poly.pdbx_strand_id
1 'polypeptide(L)'
;MRIGRVPVLAGVLAAVLLLLSGCGAGGETVPTCKVVFEDNPELFFYNQVYDTPRGGDVTATVGVPTGRRIDTVSFDRYTVSGKTGFSASYDYYTLILHDVRYPAVVRLTTSPALTTVYNPGEGQGETITVQEDSPRLSPNTLPWRGQFSREGFLAVGWNTAPDGSGVHIGFGSRSAREDGGETLTLYPEWLPCTPEEAFTWTERDGGAVITGYDGREGDLVIPETLGGLPVTAIAAGAFGNVTADTVALPSTLTAVEPEAFSTLTAERLYLFDTLEQVDEASFGAYTITRLHLNAVKDPVYSGTYFDTFPDKADYLRSVAEADKLVLFCGSSARFGYDSPMLAEAFPDYEVVNMGVYAYANMLPQARIVLHYMKEGDILLHSPELDAIMQQFCGSTALDKETFCMTESNYDLLSLLDCREFTNLFGAFGAFQTARMDMEPRSYHDSPAMYDEDGNRQEQATYNRYGDYILYRENNLSGENFGIKRAFYNAGHITQADWQGINAMYDSFASKGVSVYFTYSPRSRTSISEDSTEESITELDALFRQKLHAPVISDIRSSLMDPLYFYATDNHLSTDGVQIHTAKVIDDLRRALEGEA
;
A
#
# COMPACT_ATOMS: atom_id res chain seq x y z
N MET A 1 39.97 13.98 -49.98
CA MET A 1 40.94 12.88 -50.11
C MET A 1 40.18 11.58 -49.89
N ARG A 2 39.94 10.80 -50.96
CA ARG A 2 39.51 9.39 -50.84
C ARG A 2 40.65 8.61 -50.17
N ILE A 3 40.41 7.66 -49.27
CA ILE A 3 40.24 6.20 -49.46
C ILE A 3 40.06 5.67 -48.01
N GLY A 4 39.21 4.72 -47.63
CA GLY A 4 38.31 3.83 -48.35
C GLY A 4 37.40 3.09 -47.37
N ARG A 5 36.29 2.55 -47.89
CA ARG A 5 35.39 1.61 -47.24
C ARG A 5 36.05 0.22 -47.16
N VAL A 6 35.83 -0.50 -46.07
CA VAL A 6 35.91 -1.97 -45.97
C VAL A 6 34.72 -2.43 -45.09
N PRO A 7 34.08 -3.58 -45.39
CA PRO A 7 32.63 -3.75 -45.24
C PRO A 7 32.19 -4.42 -43.94
N VAL A 8 30.88 -4.30 -43.71
CA VAL A 8 30.03 -5.16 -42.87
C VAL A 8 30.41 -6.63 -43.09
N LEU A 9 30.82 -7.30 -42.01
CA LEU A 9 30.80 -8.75 -41.94
C LEU A 9 29.85 -9.14 -40.80
N ALA A 10 28.78 -9.83 -41.17
CA ALA A 10 27.91 -10.55 -40.26
C ALA A 10 28.74 -11.58 -39.49
N GLY A 11 28.71 -11.50 -38.15
CA GLY A 11 29.35 -12.45 -37.25
C GLY A 11 28.29 -13.17 -36.43
N VAL A 12 27.95 -14.37 -36.88
CA VAL A 12 27.11 -15.35 -36.20
C VAL A 12 27.76 -15.81 -34.89
N LEU A 13 26.91 -16.03 -33.88
CA LEU A 13 27.09 -16.81 -32.64
C LEU A 13 28.39 -17.64 -32.51
N ALA A 14 29.10 -17.44 -31.40
CA ALA A 14 29.88 -18.51 -30.77
C ALA A 14 29.95 -18.29 -29.25
N ALA A 15 28.88 -18.65 -28.53
CA ALA A 15 28.96 -18.89 -27.10
C ALA A 15 29.69 -20.22 -26.88
N VAL A 16 30.97 -20.15 -26.54
CA VAL A 16 31.75 -21.33 -26.16
C VAL A 16 31.46 -21.63 -24.69
N LEU A 17 30.50 -22.52 -24.45
CA LEU A 17 30.32 -23.22 -23.17
C LEU A 17 31.44 -24.26 -23.03
N LEU A 18 32.52 -23.89 -22.35
CA LEU A 18 33.53 -24.82 -21.88
C LEU A 18 33.11 -25.38 -20.51
N LEU A 19 32.39 -26.51 -20.53
CA LEU A 19 32.23 -27.40 -19.39
C LEU A 19 33.55 -28.15 -19.16
N LEU A 20 34.31 -27.77 -18.13
CA LEU A 20 35.43 -28.55 -17.65
C LEU A 20 35.06 -29.22 -16.32
N SER A 21 34.75 -30.51 -16.40
CA SER A 21 34.72 -31.45 -15.28
C SER A 21 36.15 -31.70 -14.78
N GLY A 22 36.46 -31.25 -13.56
CA GLY A 22 37.68 -31.60 -12.85
C GLY A 22 37.35 -32.31 -11.54
N CYS A 23 37.59 -33.62 -11.48
CA CYS A 23 37.58 -34.37 -10.22
C CYS A 23 38.80 -33.96 -9.38
N GLY A 24 38.56 -33.44 -8.17
CA GLY A 24 39.57 -33.18 -7.15
C GLY A 24 38.92 -33.18 -5.76
N ALA A 25 39.45 -33.98 -4.85
CA ALA A 25 38.90 -34.23 -3.53
C ALA A 25 39.20 -33.09 -2.53
N GLY A 26 38.23 -32.83 -1.62
CA GLY A 26 38.48 -32.22 -0.31
C GLY A 26 37.78 -30.89 -0.05
N GLY A 27 36.64 -30.93 0.65
CA GLY A 27 35.84 -29.78 1.10
C GLY A 27 34.48 -29.76 0.39
N GLU A 28 33.38 -29.66 1.14
CA GLU A 28 32.06 -29.37 0.55
C GLU A 28 32.10 -27.98 -0.09
N THR A 29 32.48 -27.92 -1.36
CA THR A 29 32.38 -26.71 -2.16
C THR A 29 30.93 -26.56 -2.57
N VAL A 30 30.24 -25.58 -1.99
CA VAL A 30 28.91 -25.19 -2.48
C VAL A 30 29.07 -24.85 -3.97
N PRO A 31 28.34 -25.53 -4.88
CA PRO A 31 28.48 -25.28 -6.31
C PRO A 31 28.22 -23.80 -6.59
N THR A 32 29.11 -23.12 -7.31
CA THR A 32 28.90 -21.72 -7.69
C THR A 32 28.17 -21.62 -9.03
N CYS A 33 27.25 -20.67 -9.13
CA CYS A 33 26.57 -20.29 -10.37
C CYS A 33 27.20 -18.99 -10.88
N LYS A 34 27.54 -18.99 -12.18
CA LYS A 34 28.06 -17.81 -12.86
C LYS A 34 26.92 -17.09 -13.58
N VAL A 35 26.78 -15.80 -13.32
CA VAL A 35 25.82 -14.93 -14.02
C VAL A 35 26.58 -13.96 -14.89
N VAL A 36 26.14 -13.82 -16.14
CA VAL A 36 26.72 -12.88 -17.11
C VAL A 36 25.64 -11.95 -17.61
N PHE A 37 25.80 -10.65 -17.44
CA PHE A 37 24.97 -9.65 -18.10
C PHE A 37 25.39 -9.54 -19.56
N GLU A 38 24.42 -9.69 -20.47
CA GLU A 38 24.66 -9.54 -21.91
C GLU A 38 25.09 -8.10 -22.21
N ASP A 39 26.05 -7.96 -23.12
CA ASP A 39 26.56 -6.65 -23.50
C ASP A 39 25.46 -5.80 -24.15
N ASN A 40 25.28 -4.58 -23.66
CA ASN A 40 24.30 -3.63 -24.17
C ASN A 40 24.98 -2.26 -24.29
N PRO A 41 25.14 -1.70 -25.50
CA PRO A 41 25.89 -0.47 -25.71
C PRO A 41 25.19 0.78 -25.15
N GLU A 42 23.91 0.69 -24.82
CA GLU A 42 23.16 1.75 -24.16
C GLU A 42 23.28 1.69 -22.65
N LEU A 43 23.65 0.55 -22.05
CA LEU A 43 23.76 0.39 -20.61
C LEU A 43 25.20 0.50 -20.15
N PHE A 44 25.38 1.00 -18.95
CA PHE A 44 26.65 0.97 -18.25
C PHE A 44 26.63 -0.10 -17.17
N PHE A 45 27.60 -1.01 -17.18
CA PHE A 45 27.79 -2.00 -16.13
C PHE A 45 29.15 -1.79 -15.47
N TYR A 46 29.18 -1.72 -14.13
CA TYR A 46 30.45 -1.73 -13.40
C TYR A 46 31.16 -3.09 -13.51
N ASN A 47 30.38 -4.16 -13.40
CA ASN A 47 30.80 -5.53 -13.67
C ASN A 47 29.70 -6.22 -14.50
N GLN A 48 30.08 -7.07 -15.44
CA GLN A 48 29.15 -7.86 -16.25
C GLN A 48 29.15 -9.35 -15.86
N VAL A 49 30.11 -9.79 -15.03
CA VAL A 49 30.24 -11.19 -14.63
C VAL A 49 30.26 -11.28 -13.12
N TYR A 50 29.39 -12.12 -12.58
CA TYR A 50 29.24 -12.36 -11.15
C TYR A 50 29.28 -13.86 -10.87
N ASP A 51 29.78 -14.23 -9.70
CA ASP A 51 29.74 -15.59 -9.17
C ASP A 51 28.99 -15.57 -7.84
N THR A 52 28.06 -16.49 -7.66
CA THR A 52 27.29 -16.64 -6.42
C THR A 52 27.16 -18.13 -6.08
N PRO A 53 27.04 -18.54 -4.80
CA PRO A 53 26.69 -19.92 -4.46
C PRO A 53 25.36 -20.32 -5.11
N ARG A 54 25.17 -21.61 -5.41
CA ARG A 54 23.90 -22.10 -5.95
C ARG A 54 22.76 -21.79 -4.99
N GLY A 55 21.78 -21.04 -5.48
CA GLY A 55 20.65 -20.51 -4.72
C GLY A 55 20.92 -19.21 -3.98
N GLY A 56 22.10 -18.60 -4.19
CA GLY A 56 22.42 -17.25 -3.71
C GLY A 56 22.01 -16.18 -4.71
N ASP A 57 22.10 -14.92 -4.26
CA ASP A 57 21.70 -13.75 -5.05
C ASP A 57 22.88 -13.13 -5.79
N VAL A 58 22.59 -12.34 -6.83
CA VAL A 58 23.54 -11.48 -7.53
C VAL A 58 23.04 -10.05 -7.52
N THR A 59 23.83 -9.13 -6.95
CA THR A 59 23.56 -7.69 -6.93
C THR A 59 24.46 -6.97 -7.93
N ALA A 60 23.86 -6.27 -8.88
CA ALA A 60 24.57 -5.50 -9.91
C ALA A 60 24.12 -4.04 -9.92
N THR A 61 25.08 -3.13 -10.12
CA THR A 61 24.78 -1.72 -10.40
C THR A 61 24.73 -1.51 -11.90
N VAL A 62 23.60 -1.02 -12.39
CA VAL A 62 23.33 -0.78 -13.81
C VAL A 62 23.10 0.72 -14.01
N GLY A 63 23.90 1.35 -14.86
CA GLY A 63 23.66 2.69 -15.36
C GLY A 63 22.78 2.63 -16.60
N VAL A 64 21.66 3.33 -16.56
CA VAL A 64 20.67 3.45 -17.64
C VAL A 64 20.72 4.88 -18.18
N PRO A 65 20.69 5.14 -19.50
CA PRO A 65 20.79 6.48 -20.01
C PRO A 65 19.73 7.40 -19.41
N THR A 66 20.13 8.63 -19.05
CA THR A 66 19.20 9.60 -18.44
C THR A 66 17.93 9.77 -19.30
N GLY A 67 16.76 9.68 -18.65
CA GLY A 67 15.46 9.71 -19.33
C GLY A 67 15.01 8.35 -19.89
N ARG A 68 15.67 7.25 -19.49
CA ARG A 68 15.26 5.86 -19.75
C ARG A 68 15.16 5.09 -18.43
N ARG A 69 14.47 3.96 -18.46
CA ARG A 69 14.35 2.98 -17.35
C ARG A 69 14.72 1.58 -17.83
N ILE A 70 15.05 0.69 -16.90
CA ILE A 70 15.08 -0.75 -17.19
C ILE A 70 13.65 -1.20 -17.50
N ASP A 71 13.47 -1.88 -18.62
CA ASP A 71 12.17 -2.31 -19.14
C ASP A 71 11.93 -3.79 -18.87
N THR A 72 12.84 -4.64 -19.34
CA THR A 72 12.82 -6.08 -19.02
C THR A 72 14.18 -6.55 -18.56
N VAL A 73 14.16 -7.55 -17.68
CA VAL A 73 15.32 -8.35 -17.29
C VAL A 73 14.97 -9.80 -17.62
N SER A 74 15.80 -10.48 -18.41
CA SER A 74 15.54 -11.88 -18.81
C SER A 74 15.91 -12.87 -17.70
N PHE A 75 15.30 -12.70 -16.53
CA PHE A 75 15.50 -13.55 -15.37
C PHE A 75 14.20 -13.59 -14.56
N ASP A 76 13.79 -14.77 -14.10
CA ASP A 76 12.42 -14.95 -13.57
C ASP A 76 12.18 -14.24 -12.23
N ARG A 77 13.21 -14.16 -11.38
CA ARG A 77 13.12 -13.52 -10.05
C ARG A 77 14.16 -12.44 -9.90
N TYR A 78 13.76 -11.20 -10.12
CA TYR A 78 14.63 -10.05 -9.96
C TYR A 78 13.92 -8.88 -9.29
N THR A 79 14.73 -7.96 -8.75
CA THR A 79 14.29 -6.68 -8.21
C THR A 79 15.15 -5.57 -8.79
N VAL A 80 14.52 -4.47 -9.23
CA VAL A 80 15.21 -3.22 -9.58
C VAL A 80 14.89 -2.19 -8.51
N SER A 81 15.91 -1.59 -7.90
CA SER A 81 15.72 -0.53 -6.91
C SER A 81 15.17 0.74 -7.55
N GLY A 82 14.78 1.72 -6.73
CA GLY A 82 14.71 3.11 -7.19
C GLY A 82 16.09 3.62 -7.63
N LYS A 83 16.13 4.82 -8.19
CA LYS A 83 17.39 5.47 -8.60
C LYS A 83 18.36 5.60 -7.41
N THR A 84 19.53 4.98 -7.50
CA THR A 84 20.57 4.99 -6.45
C THR A 84 21.65 6.05 -6.65
N GLY A 85 21.69 6.65 -7.84
CA GLY A 85 22.60 7.75 -8.16
C GLY A 85 22.40 8.27 -9.57
N PHE A 86 23.17 9.29 -9.97
CA PHE A 86 23.13 9.81 -11.34
C PHE A 86 24.47 10.41 -11.77
N SER A 87 24.60 10.54 -13.08
CA SER A 87 25.63 11.30 -13.79
C SER A 87 24.98 12.13 -14.88
N ALA A 88 25.78 12.87 -15.67
CA ALA A 88 25.27 13.62 -16.81
C ALA A 88 24.70 12.75 -17.94
N SER A 89 24.98 11.44 -17.95
CA SER A 89 24.58 10.54 -19.04
C SER A 89 23.81 9.31 -18.58
N TYR A 90 23.86 8.96 -17.29
CA TYR A 90 23.25 7.77 -16.75
C TYR A 90 22.60 8.01 -15.39
N ASP A 91 21.43 7.43 -15.20
CA ASP A 91 20.80 7.17 -13.91
C ASP A 91 21.18 5.75 -13.47
N TYR A 92 21.56 5.58 -12.20
CA TYR A 92 22.04 4.30 -11.68
C TYR A 92 20.98 3.60 -10.85
N TYR A 93 20.90 2.28 -11.02
CA TYR A 93 19.97 1.38 -10.35
C TYR A 93 20.72 0.18 -9.79
N THR A 94 20.19 -0.41 -8.73
CA THR A 94 20.62 -1.71 -8.22
C THR A 94 19.66 -2.77 -8.73
N LEU A 95 20.17 -3.73 -9.51
CA LEU A 95 19.46 -4.92 -9.95
C LEU A 95 19.89 -6.12 -9.11
N ILE A 96 18.95 -6.81 -8.48
CA ILE A 96 19.18 -8.03 -7.72
C ILE A 96 18.52 -9.20 -8.45
N LEU A 97 19.27 -10.27 -8.70
CA LEU A 97 18.77 -11.53 -9.23
C LEU A 97 18.71 -12.53 -8.08
N HIS A 98 17.51 -13.02 -7.77
CA HIS A 98 17.28 -13.83 -6.58
C HIS A 98 17.36 -15.33 -6.85
N ASP A 99 17.95 -16.07 -5.91
CA ASP A 99 18.03 -17.54 -5.88
C ASP A 99 18.51 -18.12 -7.23
N VAL A 100 19.75 -17.76 -7.58
CA VAL A 100 20.44 -18.19 -8.81
C VAL A 100 20.86 -19.65 -8.67
N ARG A 101 20.04 -20.56 -9.19
CA ARG A 101 20.28 -22.01 -9.11
C ARG A 101 21.09 -22.61 -10.25
N TYR A 102 21.25 -21.86 -11.34
CA TYR A 102 21.94 -22.27 -12.55
C TYR A 102 22.74 -21.11 -13.13
N PRO A 103 23.84 -21.37 -13.86
CA PRO A 103 24.51 -20.34 -14.65
C PRO A 103 23.52 -19.69 -15.63
N ALA A 104 23.56 -18.36 -15.72
CA ALA A 104 22.59 -17.58 -16.50
C ALA A 104 23.27 -16.48 -17.31
N VAL A 105 22.69 -16.18 -18.48
CA VAL A 105 22.99 -14.97 -19.24
C VAL A 105 21.77 -14.07 -19.15
N VAL A 106 21.95 -12.85 -18.67
CA VAL A 106 20.86 -11.93 -18.33
C VAL A 106 20.89 -10.76 -19.29
N ARG A 107 19.83 -10.64 -20.09
CA ARG A 107 19.58 -9.53 -20.99
C ARG A 107 18.76 -8.46 -20.28
N LEU A 108 19.15 -7.21 -20.46
CA LEU A 108 18.37 -6.04 -20.06
C LEU A 108 17.94 -5.26 -21.31
N THR A 109 16.66 -4.88 -21.36
CA THR A 109 16.16 -3.86 -22.29
C THR A 109 15.89 -2.56 -21.54
N THR A 110 15.82 -1.45 -22.27
CA THR A 110 15.42 -0.15 -21.72
C THR A 110 14.23 0.40 -22.48
N SER A 111 13.40 1.15 -21.76
CA SER A 111 12.28 1.93 -22.30
C SER A 111 12.45 3.39 -21.90
N PRO A 112 11.83 4.35 -22.60
CA PRO A 112 11.73 5.72 -22.11
C PRO A 112 11.22 5.77 -20.67
N ALA A 113 11.74 6.72 -19.89
CA ALA A 113 11.22 6.98 -18.55
C ALA A 113 9.74 7.36 -18.64
N LEU A 114 8.93 6.87 -17.71
CA LEU A 114 7.56 7.33 -17.59
C LEU A 114 7.59 8.84 -17.31
N THR A 115 6.77 9.58 -18.03
CA THR A 115 6.72 11.04 -17.92
C THR A 115 5.30 11.46 -17.59
N THR A 116 5.13 12.26 -16.55
CA THR A 116 3.84 12.87 -16.21
C THR A 116 3.90 14.36 -16.54
N VAL A 117 2.98 14.80 -17.39
CA VAL A 117 2.85 16.19 -17.84
C VAL A 117 1.67 16.81 -17.13
N TYR A 118 1.92 17.81 -16.29
CA TYR A 118 0.88 18.58 -15.60
C TYR A 118 0.61 19.85 -16.39
N ASN A 119 -0.57 19.92 -17.00
CA ASN A 119 -0.98 21.00 -17.87
C ASN A 119 -2.06 21.83 -17.17
N PRO A 120 -1.99 23.18 -17.17
CA PRO A 120 -2.99 24.02 -16.50
C PRO A 120 -4.42 23.86 -17.06
N GLY A 121 -4.57 23.35 -18.29
CA GLY A 121 -5.87 23.23 -18.95
C GLY A 121 -6.52 24.59 -19.14
N GLU A 122 -7.71 24.77 -18.56
CA GLU A 122 -8.44 26.04 -18.54
C GLU A 122 -7.92 27.04 -17.49
N GLY A 123 -6.98 26.62 -16.63
CA GLY A 123 -6.32 27.48 -15.64
C GLY A 123 -5.12 28.26 -16.21
N GLN A 124 -4.37 28.89 -15.31
CA GLN A 124 -3.14 29.62 -15.57
C GLN A 124 -1.96 28.96 -14.87
N GLY A 125 -0.76 29.05 -15.47
CA GLY A 125 0.50 28.54 -14.95
C GLY A 125 1.33 27.88 -16.05
N GLU A 126 2.57 27.51 -15.74
CA GLU A 126 3.47 26.86 -16.69
C GLU A 126 3.31 25.34 -16.63
N THR A 127 3.28 24.68 -17.79
CA THR A 127 3.25 23.20 -17.85
C THR A 127 4.47 22.61 -17.15
N ILE A 128 4.23 21.68 -16.22
CA ILE A 128 5.28 20.98 -15.49
C ILE A 128 5.44 19.58 -16.09
N THR A 129 6.68 19.12 -16.27
CA THR A 129 6.97 17.76 -16.75
C THR A 129 7.84 17.07 -15.71
N VAL A 130 7.37 15.93 -15.21
CA VAL A 130 8.05 15.10 -14.21
C VAL A 130 8.43 13.78 -14.88
N GLN A 131 9.70 13.40 -14.78
CA GLN A 131 10.13 12.05 -15.13
C GLN A 131 9.99 11.19 -13.88
N GLU A 132 9.18 10.15 -13.97
CA GLU A 132 8.93 9.22 -12.88
C GLU A 132 10.11 8.24 -12.78
N ASP A 133 10.81 8.29 -11.64
CA ASP A 133 11.91 7.39 -11.27
C ASP A 133 11.56 6.52 -10.05
N SER A 134 10.27 6.50 -9.67
CA SER A 134 9.75 5.73 -8.55
C SER A 134 9.88 4.22 -8.78
N PRO A 135 10.32 3.44 -7.78
CA PRO A 135 10.35 1.98 -7.85
C PRO A 135 8.97 1.32 -7.78
N ARG A 136 7.92 2.13 -7.55
CA ARG A 136 6.57 1.64 -7.27
C ARG A 136 5.82 1.33 -8.54
N LEU A 137 4.82 0.46 -8.43
CA LEU A 137 4.00 0.06 -9.56
C LEU A 137 3.19 1.22 -10.13
N SER A 138 2.60 2.05 -9.26
CA SER A 138 1.94 3.31 -9.64
C SER A 138 2.70 4.51 -9.02
N PRO A 139 3.25 5.45 -9.81
CA PRO A 139 3.90 6.64 -9.28
C PRO A 139 2.89 7.59 -8.63
N ASN A 140 3.35 8.36 -7.64
CA ASN A 140 2.55 9.42 -7.03
C ASN A 140 2.42 10.62 -7.98
N THR A 141 1.26 11.28 -7.99
CA THR A 141 1.11 12.58 -8.62
C THR A 141 1.79 13.68 -7.81
N LEU A 142 1.97 14.86 -8.39
CA LEU A 142 2.44 16.02 -7.63
C LEU A 142 1.42 16.42 -6.55
N PRO A 143 1.88 16.75 -5.32
CA PRO A 143 1.02 17.37 -4.31
C PRO A 143 0.61 18.78 -4.76
N TRP A 144 -0.50 19.31 -4.24
CA TRP A 144 -0.95 20.66 -4.57
C TRP A 144 -0.13 21.70 -3.81
N ARG A 145 0.60 22.53 -4.55
CA ARG A 145 1.44 23.62 -4.03
C ARG A 145 1.08 24.96 -4.68
N GLY A 146 -0.16 25.08 -5.18
CA GLY A 146 -0.60 26.27 -5.91
C GLY A 146 0.13 26.47 -7.24
N GLN A 147 0.49 25.38 -7.91
CA GLN A 147 1.22 25.43 -9.19
C GLN A 147 0.40 26.08 -10.31
N PHE A 148 -0.92 26.01 -10.20
CA PHE A 148 -1.88 26.53 -11.16
C PHE A 148 -2.95 27.35 -10.45
N SER A 149 -3.60 28.26 -11.18
CA SER A 149 -4.70 29.07 -10.66
C SER A 149 -5.82 29.22 -11.67
N ARG A 150 -7.05 29.37 -11.20
CA ARG A 150 -8.20 29.69 -12.02
C ARG A 150 -9.16 30.55 -11.20
N GLU A 151 -9.33 31.81 -11.60
CA GLU A 151 -10.15 32.78 -10.86
C GLU A 151 -11.59 32.28 -10.70
N GLY A 152 -12.06 32.22 -9.44
CA GLY A 152 -13.41 31.73 -9.10
C GLY A 152 -13.55 30.22 -9.03
N PHE A 153 -12.45 29.45 -9.06
CA PHE A 153 -12.46 28.00 -8.96
C PHE A 153 -11.48 27.48 -7.91
N LEU A 154 -11.80 26.32 -7.35
CA LEU A 154 -10.95 25.56 -6.44
C LEU A 154 -10.46 24.29 -7.16
N ALA A 155 -9.16 24.01 -7.09
CA ALA A 155 -8.63 22.75 -7.59
C ALA A 155 -8.86 21.65 -6.55
N VAL A 156 -9.39 20.49 -6.95
CA VAL A 156 -9.75 19.40 -6.01
C VAL A 156 -9.11 18.06 -6.31
N GLY A 157 -8.26 18.01 -7.34
CA GLY A 157 -7.45 16.86 -7.72
C GLY A 157 -6.85 17.08 -9.11
N TRP A 158 -6.21 16.05 -9.64
CA TRP A 158 -5.86 15.91 -11.03
C TRP A 158 -6.95 15.17 -11.81
N ASN A 159 -6.98 15.38 -13.12
CA ASN A 159 -7.85 14.68 -14.04
C ASN A 159 -7.10 14.30 -15.32
N THR A 160 -7.41 13.14 -15.90
CA THR A 160 -6.79 12.70 -17.16
C THR A 160 -7.35 13.41 -18.40
N ALA A 161 -8.42 14.19 -18.26
CA ALA A 161 -8.98 15.05 -19.30
C ALA A 161 -9.01 16.53 -18.86
N PRO A 162 -8.78 17.48 -19.79
CA PRO A 162 -8.74 18.91 -19.46
C PRO A 162 -10.08 19.52 -19.04
N ASP A 163 -11.19 18.86 -19.37
CA ASP A 163 -12.56 19.29 -19.07
C ASP A 163 -13.16 18.60 -17.83
N GLY A 164 -12.35 17.81 -17.12
CA GLY A 164 -12.79 17.05 -15.94
C GLY A 164 -13.55 15.75 -16.24
N SER A 165 -13.76 15.39 -17.51
CA SER A 165 -14.50 14.18 -17.89
C SER A 165 -13.71 12.87 -17.75
N GLY A 166 -12.41 12.97 -17.46
CA GLY A 166 -11.50 11.84 -17.32
C GLY A 166 -11.55 11.23 -15.91
N VAL A 167 -10.49 10.49 -15.60
CA VAL A 167 -10.30 9.83 -14.30
C VAL A 167 -9.76 10.86 -13.31
N HIS A 168 -10.48 11.01 -12.19
CA HIS A 168 -10.03 11.77 -11.03
C HIS A 168 -8.85 11.07 -10.35
N ILE A 169 -7.82 11.83 -9.98
CA ILE A 169 -6.67 11.35 -9.21
C ILE A 169 -6.33 12.41 -8.17
N GLY A 170 -6.31 12.07 -6.89
CA GLY A 170 -5.98 13.01 -5.83
C GLY A 170 -4.57 13.59 -5.96
N PHE A 171 -4.37 14.79 -5.41
CA PHE A 171 -3.04 15.38 -5.28
C PHE A 171 -2.17 14.52 -4.37
N GLY A 172 -0.98 14.13 -4.85
CA GLY A 172 -0.09 13.22 -4.13
C GLY A 172 -0.53 11.74 -4.14
N SER A 173 -1.69 11.39 -4.71
CA SER A 173 -2.19 10.00 -4.80
C SER A 173 -1.53 9.20 -5.93
N ARG A 174 -1.84 7.91 -6.02
CA ARG A 174 -1.28 7.00 -7.04
C ARG A 174 -1.90 7.24 -8.41
N SER A 175 -1.06 7.33 -9.44
CA SER A 175 -1.49 7.45 -10.84
C SER A 175 -1.22 6.16 -11.61
N ALA A 176 -2.24 5.32 -11.68
CA ALA A 176 -2.22 4.15 -12.55
C ALA A 176 -2.17 4.56 -14.02
N ARG A 177 -1.29 3.92 -14.80
CA ARG A 177 -1.21 4.09 -16.26
C ARG A 177 -1.92 2.94 -16.95
N GLU A 178 -3.25 2.98 -16.97
CA GLU A 178 -4.09 1.88 -17.46
C GLU A 178 -3.89 1.59 -18.96
N ASP A 179 -3.53 2.61 -19.74
CA ASP A 179 -3.23 2.47 -21.18
C ASP A 179 -1.80 2.01 -21.46
N GLY A 180 -0.97 1.82 -20.42
CA GLY A 180 0.45 1.49 -20.55
C GLY A 180 1.29 2.62 -21.17
N GLY A 181 0.74 3.84 -21.28
CA GLY A 181 1.36 4.96 -21.95
C GLY A 181 2.65 5.43 -21.25
N GLU A 182 3.68 5.72 -22.05
CA GLU A 182 4.94 6.31 -21.54
C GLU A 182 4.73 7.74 -21.03
N THR A 183 3.71 8.45 -21.53
CA THR A 183 3.34 9.79 -21.08
C THR A 183 1.91 9.81 -20.56
N LEU A 184 1.72 10.31 -19.34
CA LEU A 184 0.42 10.61 -18.75
C LEU A 184 0.29 12.13 -18.70
N THR A 185 -0.80 12.70 -19.22
CA THR A 185 -1.08 14.13 -19.07
C THR A 185 -2.19 14.32 -18.06
N LEU A 186 -1.95 15.16 -17.06
CA LEU A 186 -2.87 15.50 -15.99
C LEU A 186 -3.20 16.98 -16.02
N TYR A 187 -4.44 17.30 -15.68
CA TYR A 187 -4.98 18.65 -15.60
C TYR A 187 -5.60 18.87 -14.22
N PRO A 188 -5.54 20.06 -13.61
CA PRO A 188 -6.27 20.29 -12.37
C PRO A 188 -7.78 20.14 -12.61
N GLU A 189 -8.45 19.42 -11.71
CA GLU A 189 -9.90 19.34 -11.67
C GLU A 189 -10.46 20.55 -10.93
N TRP A 190 -11.23 21.38 -11.62
CA TRP A 190 -11.70 22.67 -11.13
C TRP A 190 -13.17 22.62 -10.74
N LEU A 191 -13.49 22.95 -9.49
CA LEU A 191 -14.86 23.21 -9.03
C LEU A 191 -15.12 24.71 -8.95
N PRO A 192 -16.27 25.21 -9.44
CA PRO A 192 -16.64 26.61 -9.29
C PRO A 192 -16.86 26.93 -7.80
N CYS A 193 -16.21 27.97 -7.30
CA CYS A 193 -16.36 28.39 -5.91
C CYS A 193 -17.76 28.93 -5.64
N THR A 194 -18.25 28.69 -4.43
CA THR A 194 -19.38 29.43 -3.89
C THR A 194 -19.01 30.93 -3.85
N PRO A 195 -19.86 31.84 -4.34
CA PRO A 195 -19.54 33.27 -4.41
C PRO A 195 -19.19 33.86 -3.04
N GLU A 196 -18.24 34.78 -3.00
CA GLU A 196 -17.75 35.40 -1.76
C GLU A 196 -18.87 36.02 -0.93
N GLU A 197 -19.88 36.63 -1.57
CA GLU A 197 -21.01 37.25 -0.86
C GLU A 197 -21.91 36.27 -0.11
N ALA A 198 -21.72 34.96 -0.28
CA ALA A 198 -22.39 33.92 0.50
C ALA A 198 -21.82 33.77 1.92
N PHE A 199 -20.63 34.32 2.17
CA PHE A 199 -19.89 34.16 3.42
C PHE A 199 -19.81 35.47 4.20
N THR A 200 -19.98 35.38 5.53
CA THR A 200 -19.52 36.41 6.45
C THR A 200 -18.22 35.95 7.09
N TRP A 201 -17.25 36.84 7.22
CA TRP A 201 -15.93 36.50 7.73
C TRP A 201 -15.28 37.68 8.47
N THR A 202 -14.25 37.37 9.25
CA THR A 202 -13.41 38.36 9.95
C THR A 202 -11.94 38.05 9.71
N GLU A 203 -11.10 39.08 9.66
CA GLU A 203 -9.65 38.90 9.63
C GLU A 203 -9.12 38.49 11.01
N ARG A 204 -8.31 37.41 11.04
CA ARG A 204 -7.57 36.96 12.23
C ARG A 204 -6.19 36.46 11.76
N ASP A 205 -5.13 37.01 12.35
CA ASP A 205 -3.74 36.62 12.09
C ASP A 205 -3.34 36.62 10.59
N GLY A 206 -3.89 37.56 9.81
CA GLY A 206 -3.63 37.70 8.38
C GLY A 206 -4.38 36.71 7.48
N GLY A 207 -5.32 35.95 8.02
CA GLY A 207 -6.25 35.10 7.27
C GLY A 207 -7.71 35.47 7.49
N ALA A 208 -8.58 35.06 6.57
CA ALA A 208 -10.02 35.14 6.70
C ALA A 208 -10.56 33.96 7.51
N VAL A 209 -11.31 34.26 8.57
CA VAL A 209 -12.05 33.28 9.37
C VAL A 209 -13.52 33.40 9.02
N ILE A 210 -14.10 32.33 8.47
CA ILE A 210 -15.52 32.29 8.12
C ILE A 210 -16.35 32.20 9.41
N THR A 211 -17.27 33.14 9.60
CA THR A 211 -18.14 33.24 10.76
C THR A 211 -19.61 33.00 10.44
N GLY A 212 -19.95 32.86 9.16
CA GLY A 212 -21.32 32.60 8.71
C GLY A 212 -21.40 32.23 7.23
N TYR A 213 -22.41 31.44 6.89
CA TYR A 213 -22.80 31.07 5.52
C TYR A 213 -24.31 31.31 5.33
N ASP A 214 -24.71 31.88 4.19
CA ASP A 214 -26.10 32.26 3.91
C ASP A 214 -27.03 31.10 3.50
N GLY A 215 -26.50 29.89 3.28
CA GLY A 215 -27.29 28.66 3.09
C GLY A 215 -27.80 28.41 1.67
N ARG A 216 -27.05 28.81 0.63
CA ARG A 216 -27.43 28.62 -0.78
C ARG A 216 -27.59 27.13 -1.16
N GLU A 217 -28.49 26.90 -2.13
CA GLU A 217 -28.68 25.60 -2.78
C GLU A 217 -27.49 25.26 -3.71
N GLY A 218 -27.20 23.97 -3.84
CA GLY A 218 -26.13 23.45 -4.70
C GLY A 218 -24.87 23.06 -3.93
N ASP A 219 -23.75 23.00 -4.64
CA ASP A 219 -22.45 22.65 -4.08
C ASP A 219 -21.89 23.77 -3.17
N LEU A 220 -21.24 23.37 -2.08
CA LEU A 220 -20.50 24.26 -1.20
C LEU A 220 -19.00 24.12 -1.47
N VAL A 221 -18.43 25.07 -2.20
CA VAL A 221 -17.00 25.09 -2.56
C VAL A 221 -16.41 26.37 -1.98
N ILE A 222 -15.72 26.24 -0.84
CA ILE A 222 -15.15 27.40 -0.15
C ILE A 222 -13.94 27.91 -0.94
N PRO A 223 -13.88 29.20 -1.35
CA PRO A 223 -12.76 29.73 -2.10
C PRO A 223 -11.48 29.77 -1.23
N GLU A 224 -10.31 29.74 -1.87
CA GLU A 224 -9.03 29.89 -1.17
C GLU A 224 -8.84 31.27 -0.53
N THR A 225 -9.58 32.30 -1.01
CA THR A 225 -9.51 33.66 -0.46
C THR A 225 -10.88 34.30 -0.30
N LEU A 226 -11.01 35.16 0.71
CA LEU A 226 -12.13 36.09 0.92
C LEU A 226 -11.54 37.47 1.22
N GLY A 227 -11.99 38.52 0.52
CA GLY A 227 -11.41 39.86 0.61
C GLY A 227 -9.93 39.93 0.24
N GLY A 228 -9.43 38.97 -0.56
CA GLY A 228 -8.02 38.82 -0.89
C GLY A 228 -7.14 38.21 0.22
N LEU A 229 -7.71 37.81 1.35
CA LEU A 229 -7.02 37.09 2.43
C LEU A 229 -7.24 35.58 2.30
N PRO A 230 -6.24 34.73 2.61
CA PRO A 230 -6.41 33.28 2.58
C PRO A 230 -7.46 32.83 3.60
N VAL A 231 -8.34 31.91 3.22
CA VAL A 231 -9.31 31.30 4.15
C VAL A 231 -8.57 30.28 5.02
N THR A 232 -8.36 30.60 6.29
CA THR A 232 -7.54 29.80 7.21
C THR A 232 -8.34 29.06 8.27
N ALA A 233 -9.53 29.55 8.63
CA ALA A 233 -10.37 28.87 9.61
C ALA A 233 -11.89 29.03 9.37
N ILE A 234 -12.64 28.08 9.91
CA ILE A 234 -14.10 28.15 10.04
C ILE A 234 -14.44 28.22 11.53
N ALA A 235 -15.15 29.27 11.94
CA ALA A 235 -15.53 29.49 13.32
C ALA A 235 -16.70 28.60 13.78
N ALA A 236 -16.82 28.44 15.09
CA ALA A 236 -17.92 27.69 15.69
C ALA A 236 -19.30 28.22 15.24
N GLY A 237 -20.18 27.32 14.77
CA GLY A 237 -21.53 27.64 14.33
C GLY A 237 -21.65 28.34 12.97
N ALA A 238 -20.56 28.48 12.20
CA ALA A 238 -20.57 29.28 10.97
C ALA A 238 -21.52 28.76 9.88
N PHE A 239 -21.66 27.43 9.72
CA PHE A 239 -22.38 26.85 8.60
C PHE A 239 -23.76 26.28 8.94
N GLY A 240 -24.07 26.05 10.22
CA GLY A 240 -25.34 25.44 10.62
C GLY A 240 -25.59 24.10 9.92
N ASN A 241 -26.73 23.94 9.25
CA ASN A 241 -27.07 22.73 8.51
C ASN A 241 -26.76 22.90 7.01
N VAL A 242 -25.87 22.05 6.49
CA VAL A 242 -25.48 22.01 5.08
C VAL A 242 -25.90 20.69 4.44
N THR A 243 -26.53 20.77 3.28
CA THR A 243 -26.84 19.62 2.41
C THR A 243 -26.45 19.99 0.99
N ALA A 244 -25.50 19.26 0.42
CA ALA A 244 -24.96 19.50 -0.91
C ALA A 244 -24.56 18.17 -1.56
N ASP A 245 -24.40 18.13 -2.89
CA ASP A 245 -23.78 16.97 -3.53
C ASP A 245 -22.26 17.00 -3.30
N THR A 246 -21.65 18.16 -3.48
CA THR A 246 -20.22 18.39 -3.24
C THR A 246 -20.00 19.42 -2.14
N VAL A 247 -19.12 19.09 -1.20
CA VAL A 247 -18.50 20.05 -0.28
C VAL A 247 -16.99 20.02 -0.46
N ALA A 248 -16.37 21.18 -0.69
CA ALA A 248 -14.93 21.28 -0.87
C ALA A 248 -14.34 22.37 0.02
N LEU A 249 -13.40 21.98 0.88
CA LEU A 249 -12.64 22.88 1.74
C LEU A 249 -11.27 23.17 1.11
N PRO A 250 -10.79 24.43 1.08
CA PRO A 250 -9.59 24.80 0.34
C PRO A 250 -8.30 24.36 1.06
N SER A 251 -7.21 24.22 0.29
CA SER A 251 -5.87 23.91 0.83
C SER A 251 -5.29 24.99 1.76
N THR A 252 -5.89 26.18 1.81
CA THR A 252 -5.49 27.24 2.75
C THR A 252 -6.05 27.02 4.16
N LEU A 253 -7.06 26.15 4.30
CA LEU A 253 -7.75 25.92 5.56
C LEU A 253 -6.88 25.08 6.51
N THR A 254 -6.73 25.56 7.74
CA THR A 254 -5.94 24.89 8.79
C THR A 254 -6.75 24.53 10.02
N ALA A 255 -7.92 25.15 10.23
CA ALA A 255 -8.76 24.90 11.39
C ALA A 255 -10.27 24.91 11.09
N VAL A 256 -10.99 23.96 11.68
CA VAL A 256 -12.46 23.96 11.77
C VAL A 256 -12.83 23.87 13.24
N GLU A 257 -13.35 24.97 13.79
CA GLU A 257 -13.71 25.05 15.21
C GLU A 257 -14.93 24.15 15.54
N PRO A 258 -15.13 23.76 16.81
CA PRO A 258 -16.27 22.93 17.22
C PRO A 258 -17.62 23.49 16.78
N GLU A 259 -18.50 22.61 16.30
CA GLU A 259 -19.85 22.91 15.80
C GLU A 259 -19.86 23.89 14.62
N ALA A 260 -18.75 24.06 13.90
CA ALA A 260 -18.71 24.83 12.65
C ALA A 260 -19.82 24.39 11.69
N PHE A 261 -20.02 23.08 11.56
CA PHE A 261 -21.17 22.48 10.89
C PHE A 261 -22.03 21.76 11.93
N SER A 262 -23.26 22.23 12.15
CA SER A 262 -24.22 21.54 13.03
C SER A 262 -24.72 20.24 12.38
N THR A 263 -24.93 20.23 11.06
CA THR A 263 -25.17 19.01 10.29
C THR A 263 -24.57 19.15 8.90
N LEU A 264 -23.84 18.14 8.44
CA LEU A 264 -23.26 18.08 7.09
C LEU A 264 -23.74 16.83 6.34
N THR A 265 -24.50 17.00 5.27
CA THR A 265 -24.82 15.91 4.33
C THR A 265 -24.18 16.19 2.99
N ALA A 266 -23.30 15.29 2.53
CA ALA A 266 -22.57 15.42 1.28
C ALA A 266 -22.40 14.07 0.56
N GLU A 267 -22.52 14.04 -0.76
CA GLU A 267 -22.09 12.87 -1.53
C GLU A 267 -20.56 12.81 -1.58
N ARG A 268 -19.90 13.95 -1.83
CA ARG A 268 -18.43 14.08 -1.90
C ARG A 268 -17.95 15.19 -0.98
N LEU A 269 -16.99 14.87 -0.11
CA LEU A 269 -16.25 15.83 0.70
C LEU A 269 -14.78 15.88 0.26
N TYR A 270 -14.32 17.04 -0.19
CA TYR A 270 -12.91 17.29 -0.51
C TYR A 270 -12.22 18.03 0.63
N LEU A 271 -11.12 17.46 1.13
CA LEU A 271 -10.26 18.00 2.18
C LEU A 271 -8.80 18.02 1.73
N PHE A 272 -7.96 18.76 2.45
CA PHE A 272 -6.52 18.76 2.30
C PHE A 272 -5.84 18.45 3.62
N ASP A 273 -4.65 17.87 3.55
CA ASP A 273 -3.84 17.55 4.74
C ASP A 273 -3.20 18.79 5.42
N THR A 274 -3.55 19.99 4.96
CA THR A 274 -3.33 21.27 5.65
C THR A 274 -4.27 21.48 6.83
N LEU A 275 -5.43 20.81 6.86
CA LEU A 275 -6.40 20.93 7.94
C LEU A 275 -5.88 20.24 9.20
N GLU A 276 -5.22 21.00 10.08
CA GLU A 276 -4.51 20.51 11.27
C GLU A 276 -5.41 20.42 12.50
N GLN A 277 -6.31 21.40 12.66
CA GLN A 277 -7.18 21.51 13.82
C GLN A 277 -8.60 21.12 13.41
N VAL A 278 -8.91 19.84 13.54
CA VAL A 278 -10.21 19.25 13.25
C VAL A 278 -10.42 18.03 14.13
N ASP A 279 -11.63 17.83 14.62
CA ASP A 279 -12.04 16.64 15.36
C ASP A 279 -13.52 16.31 15.11
N GLU A 280 -14.07 15.30 15.77
CA GLU A 280 -15.50 14.98 15.66
C GLU A 280 -16.40 16.14 16.09
N ALA A 281 -15.97 16.98 17.04
CA ALA A 281 -16.79 18.10 17.49
C ALA A 281 -16.85 19.22 16.45
N SER A 282 -15.89 19.33 15.52
CA SER A 282 -15.94 20.26 14.38
C SER A 282 -17.21 20.06 13.51
N PHE A 283 -17.73 18.84 13.45
CA PHE A 283 -18.89 18.46 12.64
C PHE A 283 -19.93 17.71 13.50
N GLY A 284 -20.98 18.40 13.95
CA GLY A 284 -21.96 17.86 14.90
C GLY A 284 -22.58 16.53 14.47
N ALA A 285 -23.36 16.53 13.39
CA ALA A 285 -23.80 15.30 12.71
C ALA A 285 -23.34 15.32 11.25
N TYR A 286 -22.92 14.19 10.71
CA TYR A 286 -22.56 14.10 9.29
C TYR A 286 -23.08 12.84 8.60
N THR A 287 -23.29 12.95 7.30
CA THR A 287 -23.55 11.85 6.37
C THR A 287 -22.77 12.14 5.10
N ILE A 288 -21.64 11.47 4.95
CA ILE A 288 -20.72 11.65 3.83
C ILE A 288 -20.64 10.31 3.10
N THR A 289 -20.81 10.29 1.79
CA THR A 289 -20.64 9.04 1.02
C THR A 289 -19.16 8.82 0.66
N ARG A 290 -18.50 9.84 0.10
CA ARG A 290 -17.11 9.75 -0.40
C ARG A 290 -16.24 10.84 0.20
N LEU A 291 -15.09 10.44 0.74
CA LEU A 291 -14.03 11.35 1.18
C LEU A 291 -12.90 11.39 0.15
N HIS A 292 -12.56 12.58 -0.30
CA HIS A 292 -11.37 12.87 -1.09
C HIS A 292 -10.41 13.70 -0.23
N LEU A 293 -9.30 13.10 0.20
CA LEU A 293 -8.24 13.81 0.92
C LEU A 293 -7.10 14.07 -0.07
N ASN A 294 -6.60 15.31 -0.09
CA ASN A 294 -5.56 15.73 -1.01
C ASN A 294 -4.27 16.11 -0.27
N ALA A 295 -3.14 15.73 -0.84
CA ALA A 295 -1.85 16.12 -0.31
C ALA A 295 -1.50 17.55 -0.74
N VAL A 296 -1.28 18.40 0.25
CA VAL A 296 -0.45 19.58 0.12
C VAL A 296 0.88 19.30 0.77
N LYS A 297 0.96 18.70 1.96
CA LYS A 297 2.21 18.44 2.68
C LYS A 297 2.97 17.24 2.11
N ASP A 298 4.27 17.19 2.42
CA ASP A 298 5.08 16.00 2.13
C ASP A 298 4.63 14.86 3.07
N PRO A 299 4.72 13.58 2.65
CA PRO A 299 4.33 12.45 3.48
C PRO A 299 5.31 12.26 4.64
N VAL A 300 4.88 11.62 5.73
CA VAL A 300 5.78 11.25 6.85
C VAL A 300 5.86 9.73 7.08
N TYR A 301 4.89 8.98 6.54
CA TYR A 301 4.80 7.52 6.61
C TYR A 301 5.37 6.82 5.38
N SER A 302 5.70 7.54 4.29
CA SER A 302 6.37 6.95 3.12
C SER A 302 7.63 6.18 3.54
N GLY A 303 7.84 4.98 3.01
CA GLY A 303 8.97 4.14 3.40
C GLY A 303 8.86 3.46 4.76
N THR A 304 7.77 3.68 5.52
CA THR A 304 7.46 2.89 6.73
C THR A 304 6.62 1.68 6.36
N TYR A 305 6.42 0.74 7.30
CA TYR A 305 5.56 -0.42 7.03
C TYR A 305 4.09 -0.06 6.74
N PHE A 306 3.58 1.08 7.20
CA PHE A 306 2.22 1.53 6.85
C PHE A 306 2.07 1.76 5.34
N ASP A 307 3.13 2.26 4.72
CA ASP A 307 3.21 2.54 3.29
C ASP A 307 3.30 1.28 2.42
N THR A 308 3.32 0.10 3.04
CA THR A 308 3.14 -1.16 2.29
C THR A 308 1.70 -1.36 1.85
N PHE A 309 0.71 -0.79 2.55
CA PHE A 309 -0.70 -0.97 2.18
C PHE A 309 -1.02 -0.38 0.80
N PRO A 310 -0.57 0.84 0.43
CA PRO A 310 -0.77 1.38 -0.92
C PRO A 310 -0.01 0.60 -2.00
N ASP A 311 1.22 0.15 -1.73
CA ASP A 311 1.99 -0.68 -2.69
C ASP A 311 1.29 -2.04 -2.94
N LYS A 312 0.75 -2.66 -1.88
CA LYS A 312 -0.04 -3.89 -1.98
C LYS A 312 -1.37 -3.67 -2.70
N ALA A 313 -2.05 -2.55 -2.45
CA ALA A 313 -3.28 -2.17 -3.15
C ALA A 313 -3.04 -1.88 -4.64
N ASP A 314 -1.91 -1.26 -4.99
CA ASP A 314 -1.47 -1.08 -6.37
C ASP A 314 -1.34 -2.43 -7.09
N TYR A 315 -0.67 -3.40 -6.45
CA TYR A 315 -0.53 -4.73 -7.01
C TYR A 315 -1.89 -5.44 -7.13
N LEU A 316 -2.71 -5.43 -6.07
CA LEU A 316 -4.06 -5.99 -6.08
C LEU A 316 -4.91 -5.44 -7.22
N ARG A 317 -4.87 -4.11 -7.44
CA ARG A 317 -5.53 -3.44 -8.56
C ARG A 317 -4.98 -3.90 -9.90
N SER A 318 -3.65 -4.03 -10.04
CA SER A 318 -3.02 -4.43 -11.30
C SER A 318 -3.40 -5.83 -11.76
N VAL A 319 -3.80 -6.71 -10.84
CA VAL A 319 -4.26 -8.07 -11.12
C VAL A 319 -5.78 -8.21 -10.97
N ALA A 320 -6.55 -7.12 -10.96
CA ALA A 320 -7.99 -7.14 -10.69
C ALA A 320 -8.78 -8.11 -11.62
N GLU A 321 -8.37 -8.22 -12.88
CA GLU A 321 -8.98 -9.10 -13.88
C GLU A 321 -8.56 -10.58 -13.74
N ALA A 322 -7.43 -10.87 -13.07
CA ALA A 322 -7.01 -12.23 -12.80
C ALA A 322 -7.84 -12.84 -11.66
N ASP A 323 -7.87 -14.16 -11.59
CA ASP A 323 -8.37 -14.87 -10.42
C ASP A 323 -7.32 -14.79 -9.32
N LYS A 324 -7.72 -14.47 -8.09
CA LYS A 324 -6.80 -14.08 -7.02
C LYS A 324 -6.96 -14.92 -5.77
N LEU A 325 -5.83 -15.23 -5.12
CA LEU A 325 -5.77 -15.70 -3.73
C LEU A 325 -5.26 -14.57 -2.85
N VAL A 326 -6.16 -13.91 -2.14
CA VAL A 326 -5.83 -12.78 -1.25
C VAL A 326 -5.64 -13.28 0.17
N LEU A 327 -4.43 -13.11 0.70
CA LEU A 327 -4.10 -13.35 2.10
C LEU A 327 -4.40 -12.07 2.87
N PHE A 328 -5.28 -12.15 3.88
CA PHE A 328 -5.72 -10.96 4.60
C PHE A 328 -5.69 -11.19 6.12
N CYS A 329 -4.98 -10.32 6.82
CA CYS A 329 -4.73 -10.31 8.26
C CYS A 329 -3.93 -9.04 8.60
N GLY A 330 -3.65 -8.77 9.87
CA GLY A 330 -2.63 -7.85 10.34
C GLY A 330 -1.19 -8.24 10.01
N SER A 331 -0.31 -8.05 10.99
CA SER A 331 1.14 -8.22 10.83
C SER A 331 1.57 -9.67 10.66
N SER A 332 0.83 -10.65 11.19
CA SER A 332 1.20 -12.06 11.05
C SER A 332 1.16 -12.52 9.60
N ALA A 333 0.29 -11.98 8.74
CA ALA A 333 0.37 -12.25 7.30
C ALA A 333 1.60 -11.60 6.64
N ARG A 334 1.94 -10.35 7.01
CA ARG A 334 3.15 -9.66 6.51
C ARG A 334 4.42 -10.49 6.74
N PHE A 335 4.50 -11.19 7.87
CA PHE A 335 5.67 -11.99 8.28
C PHE A 335 5.48 -13.50 8.15
N GLY A 336 4.29 -13.98 7.78
CA GLY A 336 3.90 -15.37 8.02
C GLY A 336 3.77 -16.26 6.79
N TYR A 337 3.73 -15.68 5.59
CA TYR A 337 3.51 -16.42 4.34
C TYR A 337 4.72 -16.34 3.41
N ASP A 338 4.99 -17.47 2.74
CA ASP A 338 5.77 -17.52 1.51
C ASP A 338 4.78 -17.49 0.34
N SER A 339 4.46 -16.30 -0.14
CA SER A 339 3.53 -16.14 -1.27
C SER A 339 4.05 -16.80 -2.57
N PRO A 340 5.36 -16.80 -2.90
CA PRO A 340 5.89 -17.62 -3.99
C PRO A 340 5.55 -19.11 -3.87
N MET A 341 5.65 -19.71 -2.68
CA MET A 341 5.28 -21.10 -2.43
C MET A 341 3.77 -21.33 -2.64
N LEU A 342 2.93 -20.38 -2.22
CA LEU A 342 1.49 -20.42 -2.49
C LEU A 342 1.19 -20.31 -3.99
N ALA A 343 1.88 -19.44 -4.72
CA ALA A 343 1.70 -19.27 -6.16
C ALA A 343 2.12 -20.53 -6.94
N GLU A 344 3.19 -21.22 -6.52
CA GLU A 344 3.55 -22.54 -7.07
C GLU A 344 2.49 -23.60 -6.77
N ALA A 345 1.90 -23.55 -5.58
CA ALA A 345 0.88 -24.51 -5.15
C ALA A 345 -0.49 -24.31 -5.82
N PHE A 346 -0.81 -23.07 -6.21
CA PHE A 346 -2.09 -22.64 -6.78
C PHE A 346 -1.87 -21.77 -8.04
N PRO A 347 -1.33 -22.35 -9.13
CA PRO A 347 -0.89 -21.59 -10.32
C PRO A 347 -2.02 -20.91 -11.10
N ASP A 348 -3.28 -21.25 -10.81
CA ASP A 348 -4.46 -20.63 -11.40
C ASP A 348 -4.81 -19.27 -10.76
N TYR A 349 -4.14 -18.90 -9.65
CA TYR A 349 -4.42 -17.68 -8.89
C TYR A 349 -3.19 -16.78 -8.79
N GLU A 350 -3.39 -15.47 -8.99
CA GLU A 350 -2.44 -14.46 -8.54
C GLU A 350 -2.53 -14.33 -7.00
N VAL A 351 -1.44 -14.61 -6.31
CA VAL A 351 -1.39 -14.46 -4.84
C VAL A 351 -1.18 -12.99 -4.50
N VAL A 352 -1.89 -12.47 -3.50
CA VAL A 352 -1.71 -11.10 -2.98
C VAL A 352 -1.73 -11.13 -1.46
N ASN A 353 -0.64 -10.71 -0.83
CA ASN A 353 -0.57 -10.58 0.63
C ASN A 353 -0.92 -9.15 1.04
N MET A 354 -2.10 -8.95 1.61
CA MET A 354 -2.60 -7.64 2.06
C MET A 354 -2.27 -7.34 3.53
N GLY A 355 -1.47 -8.18 4.22
CA GLY A 355 -1.19 -7.99 5.64
C GLY A 355 -0.21 -6.86 5.96
N VAL A 356 -0.48 -6.07 7.00
CA VAL A 356 0.31 -4.89 7.38
C VAL A 356 0.52 -4.76 8.89
N TYR A 357 -0.54 -4.43 9.65
CA TYR A 357 -0.46 -4.13 11.08
C TYR A 357 -1.72 -4.58 11.83
N ALA A 358 -1.54 -5.37 12.89
CA ALA A 358 -2.64 -6.02 13.62
C ALA A 358 -3.52 -5.04 14.40
N TYR A 359 -2.93 -3.95 14.90
CA TYR A 359 -3.62 -3.00 15.78
C TYR A 359 -4.23 -1.82 15.04
N ALA A 360 -4.42 -1.95 13.72
CA ALA A 360 -5.27 -1.07 12.93
C ALA A 360 -6.64 -1.74 12.72
N ASN A 361 -7.73 -0.96 12.76
CA ASN A 361 -9.06 -1.43 12.43
C ASN A 361 -9.03 -2.02 11.01
N MET A 362 -9.41 -3.30 10.92
CA MET A 362 -9.32 -4.04 9.67
C MET A 362 -10.52 -3.78 8.75
N LEU A 363 -11.65 -3.29 9.27
CA LEU A 363 -12.86 -3.11 8.46
C LEU A 363 -12.66 -2.12 7.29
N PRO A 364 -12.03 -0.95 7.44
CA PRO A 364 -11.71 -0.07 6.31
C PRO A 364 -10.81 -0.74 5.27
N GLN A 365 -9.77 -1.45 5.73
CA GLN A 365 -8.88 -2.21 4.85
C GLN A 365 -9.66 -3.27 4.07
N ALA A 366 -10.58 -3.99 4.73
CA ALA A 366 -11.41 -5.01 4.12
C ALA A 366 -12.32 -4.44 3.01
N ARG A 367 -12.87 -3.23 3.20
CA ARG A 367 -13.67 -2.55 2.16
C ARG A 367 -12.83 -2.15 0.95
N ILE A 368 -11.60 -1.68 1.18
CA ILE A 368 -10.65 -1.36 0.09
C ILE A 368 -10.26 -2.64 -0.66
N VAL A 369 -9.94 -3.72 0.04
CA VAL A 369 -9.63 -5.03 -0.59
C VAL A 369 -10.83 -5.53 -1.39
N LEU A 370 -12.04 -5.51 -0.81
CA LEU A 370 -13.28 -5.94 -1.47
C LEU A 370 -13.56 -5.16 -2.76
N HIS A 371 -13.13 -3.89 -2.86
CA HIS A 371 -13.30 -3.09 -4.07
C HIS A 371 -12.67 -3.78 -5.29
N TYR A 372 -11.51 -4.42 -5.11
CA TYR A 372 -10.73 -5.07 -6.17
C TYR A 372 -10.95 -6.59 -6.27
N MET A 373 -11.89 -7.15 -5.50
CA MET A 373 -12.24 -8.58 -5.59
C MET A 373 -13.53 -8.79 -6.39
N LYS A 374 -13.57 -9.92 -7.10
CA LYS A 374 -14.64 -10.37 -8.00
C LYS A 374 -15.05 -11.82 -7.72
N GLU A 375 -16.11 -12.26 -8.40
CA GLU A 375 -16.57 -13.64 -8.39
C GLU A 375 -15.43 -14.59 -8.78
N GLY A 376 -15.27 -15.69 -8.02
CA GLY A 376 -14.23 -16.69 -8.24
C GLY A 376 -12.93 -16.45 -7.48
N ASP A 377 -12.70 -15.24 -6.96
CA ASP A 377 -11.54 -14.98 -6.10
C ASP A 377 -11.65 -15.72 -4.75
N ILE A 378 -10.50 -15.90 -4.09
CA ILE A 378 -10.40 -16.47 -2.75
C ILE A 378 -9.88 -15.42 -1.77
N LEU A 379 -10.58 -15.25 -0.66
CA LEU A 379 -10.09 -14.56 0.53
C LEU A 379 -9.68 -15.60 1.59
N LEU A 380 -8.39 -15.71 1.87
CA LEU A 380 -7.89 -16.49 3.01
C LEU A 380 -7.63 -15.53 4.18
N HIS A 381 -8.49 -15.60 5.19
CA HIS A 381 -8.48 -14.70 6.32
C HIS A 381 -7.87 -15.38 7.57
N SER A 382 -6.90 -14.72 8.21
CA SER A 382 -6.18 -15.27 9.37
C SER A 382 -5.99 -14.30 10.53
N PRO A 383 -7.05 -13.81 11.19
CA PRO A 383 -6.96 -12.70 12.14
C PRO A 383 -6.17 -13.03 13.41
N GLU A 384 -5.41 -12.05 13.91
CA GLU A 384 -4.59 -12.18 15.13
C GLU A 384 -5.43 -12.12 16.42
N LEU A 385 -5.36 -13.16 17.26
CA LEU A 385 -6.17 -13.29 18.48
C LEU A 385 -5.73 -12.38 19.65
N ASP A 386 -4.56 -11.74 19.60
CA ASP A 386 -4.15 -10.70 20.55
C ASP A 386 -4.59 -9.28 20.15
N ALA A 387 -5.21 -9.16 18.97
CA ALA A 387 -5.75 -7.93 18.39
C ALA A 387 -7.23 -8.07 17.98
N ILE A 388 -8.03 -8.89 18.69
CA ILE A 388 -9.46 -9.14 18.39
C ILE A 388 -10.24 -7.85 18.13
N MET A 389 -10.08 -6.84 18.99
CA MET A 389 -10.80 -5.55 18.86
C MET A 389 -10.61 -4.87 17.50
N GLN A 390 -9.46 -5.09 16.85
CA GLN A 390 -9.10 -4.51 15.56
C GLN A 390 -9.33 -5.48 14.39
N GLN A 391 -9.09 -6.77 14.62
CA GLN A 391 -9.05 -7.82 13.59
C GLN A 391 -10.38 -8.59 13.44
N PHE A 392 -11.37 -8.37 14.30
CA PHE A 392 -12.69 -9.03 14.20
C PHE A 392 -13.78 -8.10 13.68
N CYS A 393 -13.42 -6.91 13.20
CA CYS A 393 -14.33 -5.97 12.54
C CYS A 393 -15.57 -5.60 13.38
N GLY A 394 -15.48 -5.65 14.71
CA GLY A 394 -16.58 -5.34 15.63
C GLY A 394 -16.87 -3.85 15.79
N SER A 395 -15.99 -2.97 15.28
CA SER A 395 -16.10 -1.52 15.36
C SER A 395 -16.12 -0.89 13.97
N THR A 396 -17.03 0.05 13.76
CA THR A 396 -17.08 0.90 12.56
C THR A 396 -16.35 2.24 12.75
N ALA A 397 -15.73 2.48 13.91
CA ALA A 397 -14.95 3.70 14.13
C ALA A 397 -13.65 3.65 13.32
N LEU A 398 -13.40 4.64 12.48
CA LEU A 398 -12.09 4.85 11.86
C LEU A 398 -11.05 5.17 12.94
N ASP A 399 -9.81 4.81 12.67
CA ASP A 399 -8.65 5.11 13.49
C ASP A 399 -7.61 5.89 12.70
N LYS A 400 -6.61 6.45 13.39
CA LYS A 400 -5.55 7.21 12.72
C LYS A 400 -4.74 6.32 11.78
N GLU A 401 -4.58 5.03 12.11
CA GLU A 401 -3.84 4.06 11.31
C GLU A 401 -4.44 3.90 9.91
N THR A 402 -5.76 4.02 9.75
CA THR A 402 -6.42 4.09 8.44
C THR A 402 -5.80 5.19 7.57
N PHE A 403 -5.58 6.38 8.12
CA PHE A 403 -4.95 7.49 7.40
C PHE A 403 -3.45 7.30 7.20
N CYS A 404 -2.73 6.75 8.19
CA CYS A 404 -1.32 6.39 8.07
C CYS A 404 -1.07 5.43 6.89
N MET A 405 -1.94 4.43 6.73
CA MET A 405 -1.86 3.42 5.65
C MET A 405 -2.28 3.96 4.28
N THR A 406 -2.91 5.12 4.20
CA THR A 406 -3.35 5.71 2.92
C THR A 406 -2.59 7.00 2.57
N GLU A 407 -1.64 7.46 3.36
CA GLU A 407 -0.99 8.76 3.15
C GLU A 407 -0.30 8.91 1.78
N SER A 408 0.29 7.82 1.28
CA SER A 408 0.89 7.80 -0.06
C SER A 408 -0.11 7.46 -1.17
N ASN A 409 -1.38 7.26 -0.83
CA ASN A 409 -2.46 7.09 -1.79
C ASN A 409 -3.82 7.44 -1.15
N TYR A 410 -4.10 8.72 -0.96
CA TYR A 410 -5.35 9.12 -0.30
C TYR A 410 -6.59 8.72 -1.10
N ASP A 411 -6.47 8.43 -2.39
CA ASP A 411 -7.59 7.95 -3.22
C ASP A 411 -8.16 6.62 -2.71
N LEU A 412 -7.40 5.84 -1.93
CA LEU A 412 -7.93 4.65 -1.26
C LEU A 412 -9.04 4.98 -0.27
N LEU A 413 -9.03 6.16 0.36
CA LEU A 413 -10.11 6.61 1.25
C LEU A 413 -11.42 6.84 0.46
N SER A 414 -11.32 7.27 -0.80
CA SER A 414 -12.49 7.48 -1.65
C SER A 414 -13.21 6.18 -2.02
N LEU A 415 -12.55 5.02 -1.88
CA LEU A 415 -13.16 3.72 -2.12
C LEU A 415 -14.14 3.32 -1.01
N LEU A 416 -14.00 3.91 0.18
CA LEU A 416 -14.90 3.68 1.31
C LEU A 416 -16.24 4.38 1.09
N ASP A 417 -17.32 3.74 1.54
CA ASP A 417 -18.59 4.43 1.80
C ASP A 417 -18.53 4.96 3.23
N CYS A 418 -18.27 6.26 3.40
CA CYS A 418 -18.08 6.86 4.71
C CYS A 418 -19.33 6.78 5.60
N ARG A 419 -20.53 6.46 5.06
CA ARG A 419 -21.76 6.23 5.84
C ARG A 419 -21.70 4.94 6.66
N GLU A 420 -20.84 4.00 6.29
CA GLU A 420 -20.61 2.77 7.06
C GLU A 420 -19.77 3.01 8.32
N PHE A 421 -19.10 4.16 8.40
CA PHE A 421 -18.09 4.42 9.42
C PHE A 421 -18.48 5.56 10.36
N THR A 422 -17.87 5.55 11.54
CA THR A 422 -17.94 6.62 12.53
C THR A 422 -16.53 7.15 12.82
N ASN A 423 -16.42 8.24 13.60
CA ASN A 423 -15.13 8.81 14.02
C ASN A 423 -14.24 9.28 12.86
N LEU A 424 -14.82 9.73 11.74
CA LEU A 424 -14.08 10.15 10.56
C LEU A 424 -13.11 11.30 10.85
N PHE A 425 -13.61 12.38 11.45
CA PHE A 425 -12.83 13.59 11.73
C PHE A 425 -11.97 13.43 12.97
N GLY A 426 -12.43 12.66 13.96
CA GLY A 426 -11.60 12.31 15.13
C GLY A 426 -10.36 11.50 14.75
N ALA A 427 -10.51 10.53 13.84
CA ALA A 427 -9.40 9.76 13.31
C ALA A 427 -8.45 10.61 12.46
N PHE A 428 -8.98 11.46 11.58
CA PHE A 428 -8.16 12.38 10.78
C PHE A 428 -7.39 13.38 11.66
N GLY A 429 -8.04 13.97 12.67
CA GLY A 429 -7.38 14.86 13.65
C GLY A 429 -6.28 14.16 14.45
N ALA A 430 -6.51 12.90 14.84
CA ALA A 430 -5.48 12.08 15.50
C ALA A 430 -4.29 11.77 14.58
N PHE A 431 -4.53 11.53 13.29
CA PHE A 431 -3.48 11.39 12.27
C PHE A 431 -2.68 12.69 12.11
N GLN A 432 -3.37 13.83 11.99
CA GLN A 432 -2.72 15.14 11.90
C GLN A 432 -1.87 15.43 13.13
N THR A 433 -2.37 15.13 14.33
CA THR A 433 -1.62 15.27 15.58
C THR A 433 -0.37 14.38 15.59
N ALA A 434 -0.49 13.14 15.13
CA ALA A 434 0.63 12.19 15.13
C ALA A 434 1.77 12.59 14.18
N ARG A 435 1.46 13.25 13.05
CA ARG A 435 2.46 13.65 12.05
C ARG A 435 3.14 14.99 12.32
N MET A 436 2.64 15.84 13.23
CA MET A 436 3.15 17.22 13.42
C MET A 436 4.66 17.28 13.69
N ASP A 437 5.19 16.32 14.46
CA ASP A 437 6.60 16.28 14.87
C ASP A 437 7.42 15.22 14.12
N MET A 438 6.85 14.60 13.08
CA MET A 438 7.55 13.61 12.28
C MET A 438 8.34 14.28 11.16
N GLU A 439 9.54 13.78 10.90
CA GLU A 439 10.37 14.28 9.80
C GLU A 439 9.69 14.01 8.43
N PRO A 440 9.58 15.03 7.56
CA PRO A 440 9.08 14.85 6.21
C PRO A 440 9.89 13.82 5.41
N ARG A 441 9.20 13.02 4.60
CA ARG A 441 9.75 12.00 3.72
C ARG A 441 9.35 12.25 2.27
N SER A 442 9.88 11.46 1.36
CA SER A 442 9.60 11.57 -0.08
C SER A 442 8.62 10.51 -0.55
N TYR A 443 7.74 10.85 -1.50
CA TYR A 443 6.92 9.85 -2.21
C TYR A 443 7.74 8.80 -2.96
N HIS A 444 9.03 9.09 -3.24
CA HIS A 444 9.98 8.14 -3.82
C HIS A 444 10.54 7.11 -2.81
N ASP A 445 10.34 7.33 -1.50
CA ASP A 445 10.78 6.41 -0.45
C ASP A 445 9.83 5.21 -0.37
N SER A 446 10.16 4.08 -1.00
CA SER A 446 9.35 2.86 -0.91
C SER A 446 9.64 2.08 0.39
N PRO A 447 8.64 1.42 0.99
CA PRO A 447 8.86 0.53 2.15
C PRO A 447 9.85 -0.58 1.86
N ALA A 448 10.01 -1.01 0.60
CA ALA A 448 11.01 -2.00 0.19
C ALA A 448 12.46 -1.54 0.41
N MET A 449 12.70 -0.25 0.64
CA MET A 449 14.04 0.28 0.90
C MET A 449 14.44 0.24 2.38
N TYR A 450 13.52 -0.14 3.29
CA TYR A 450 13.74 -0.05 4.73
C TYR A 450 13.35 -1.34 5.44
N ASP A 451 14.09 -1.67 6.50
CA ASP A 451 13.69 -2.71 7.45
C ASP A 451 12.57 -2.20 8.40
N GLU A 452 12.14 -3.07 9.32
CA GLU A 452 11.07 -2.74 10.28
C GLU A 452 11.44 -1.66 11.30
N ASP A 453 12.73 -1.46 11.56
CA ASP A 453 13.26 -0.41 12.44
C ASP A 453 13.44 0.93 11.68
N GLY A 454 13.16 0.95 10.38
CA GLY A 454 13.28 2.13 9.53
C GLY A 454 14.71 2.40 9.06
N ASN A 455 15.62 1.42 9.16
CA ASN A 455 16.96 1.54 8.60
C ASN A 455 16.94 1.18 7.12
N ARG A 456 17.66 1.98 6.32
CA ARG A 456 17.77 1.74 4.88
C ARG A 456 18.56 0.46 4.59
N GLN A 457 18.04 -0.35 3.69
CA GLN A 457 18.61 -1.63 3.27
C GLN A 457 19.13 -1.55 1.83
N GLU A 458 20.19 -2.32 1.53
CA GLU A 458 20.72 -2.44 0.16
C GLU A 458 19.86 -3.35 -0.72
N GLN A 459 19.16 -4.29 -0.10
CA GLN A 459 18.26 -5.24 -0.76
C GLN A 459 16.81 -4.87 -0.46
N ALA A 460 15.91 -5.24 -1.36
CA ALA A 460 14.49 -5.04 -1.13
C ALA A 460 14.01 -5.84 0.08
N THR A 461 13.26 -5.19 0.95
CA THR A 461 12.72 -5.80 2.17
C THR A 461 11.34 -6.41 1.96
N TYR A 462 10.68 -6.12 0.83
CA TYR A 462 9.42 -6.74 0.42
C TYR A 462 9.50 -7.28 -1.01
N ASN A 463 8.80 -8.39 -1.28
CA ASN A 463 8.60 -8.90 -2.63
C ASN A 463 7.33 -8.32 -3.28
N ARG A 464 7.10 -8.63 -4.57
CA ARG A 464 5.91 -8.18 -5.32
C ARG A 464 4.57 -8.60 -4.70
N TYR A 465 4.54 -9.72 -3.96
CA TYR A 465 3.33 -10.25 -3.35
C TYR A 465 2.95 -9.47 -2.08
N GLY A 466 3.90 -8.74 -1.49
CA GLY A 466 3.73 -8.00 -0.25
C GLY A 466 4.33 -8.69 0.99
N ASP A 467 5.07 -9.78 0.84
CA ASP A 467 5.73 -10.45 1.98
C ASP A 467 6.95 -9.65 2.41
N TYR A 468 7.24 -9.60 3.72
CA TYR A 468 8.54 -9.14 4.20
C TYR A 468 9.58 -10.26 4.05
N ILE A 469 10.68 -10.01 3.34
CA ILE A 469 11.60 -11.05 2.83
C ILE A 469 13.01 -11.02 3.40
N LEU A 470 13.33 -10.09 4.30
CA LEU A 470 14.62 -10.14 4.98
C LEU A 470 14.75 -11.44 5.78
N TYR A 471 15.97 -11.96 5.85
CA TYR A 471 16.26 -13.15 6.65
C TYR A 471 16.00 -12.87 8.14
N ARG A 472 15.19 -13.73 8.76
CA ARG A 472 14.80 -13.64 10.16
C ARG A 472 15.29 -14.89 10.89
N GLU A 473 16.20 -14.69 11.84
CA GLU A 473 16.78 -15.78 12.62
C GLU A 473 15.73 -16.50 13.47
N ASN A 474 15.96 -17.81 13.69
CA ASN A 474 15.20 -18.58 14.66
C ASN A 474 15.51 -18.10 16.09
N ASN A 475 14.49 -18.13 16.95
CA ASN A 475 14.61 -17.81 18.37
C ASN A 475 15.26 -18.97 19.14
N LEU A 476 16.59 -19.02 19.12
CA LEU A 476 17.35 -20.07 19.80
C LEU A 476 17.25 -20.05 21.32
N SER A 477 16.83 -18.92 21.93
CA SER A 477 16.59 -18.88 23.38
C SER A 477 15.31 -19.63 23.76
N GLY A 478 14.34 -19.71 22.85
CA GLY A 478 13.01 -20.25 23.11
C GLY A 478 12.18 -19.40 24.08
N GLU A 479 12.67 -18.22 24.45
CA GLU A 479 11.96 -17.28 25.33
C GLU A 479 10.92 -16.49 24.54
N ASN A 480 9.80 -16.13 25.18
CA ASN A 480 8.82 -15.26 24.55
C ASN A 480 9.42 -13.86 24.35
N PHE A 481 9.15 -13.24 23.20
CA PHE A 481 9.59 -11.86 22.94
C PHE A 481 8.82 -10.84 23.79
N GLY A 482 7.56 -11.15 24.10
CA GLY A 482 6.78 -10.48 25.14
C GLY A 482 6.36 -9.04 24.79
N ILE A 483 5.09 -8.86 24.42
CA ILE A 483 4.39 -7.58 24.58
C ILE A 483 2.93 -7.79 25.02
N LYS A 484 2.22 -8.80 24.49
CA LYS A 484 0.82 -9.10 24.80
C LYS A 484 0.57 -10.60 24.69
N ARG A 485 -0.19 -11.21 25.61
CA ARG A 485 -0.62 -12.62 25.51
C ARG A 485 -1.89 -12.72 24.65
N ALA A 486 -1.96 -13.74 23.80
CA ALA A 486 -3.19 -14.08 23.07
C ALA A 486 -4.10 -14.97 23.92
N PHE A 487 -5.41 -14.79 23.80
CA PHE A 487 -6.40 -15.54 24.56
C PHE A 487 -7.04 -16.62 23.69
N TYR A 488 -6.66 -17.87 23.91
CA TYR A 488 -7.24 -19.04 23.25
C TYR A 488 -8.32 -19.66 24.14
N ASN A 489 -9.32 -18.84 24.44
CA ASN A 489 -10.45 -19.21 25.28
C ASN A 489 -11.71 -18.50 24.78
N ALA A 490 -12.76 -19.28 24.53
CA ALA A 490 -14.04 -18.80 24.00
C ALA A 490 -14.68 -17.68 24.82
N GLY A 491 -14.39 -17.59 26.13
CA GLY A 491 -14.89 -16.53 27.01
C GLY A 491 -14.39 -15.13 26.68
N HIS A 492 -13.32 -15.00 25.89
CA HIS A 492 -12.79 -13.71 25.41
C HIS A 492 -13.36 -13.30 24.04
N ILE A 493 -14.15 -14.17 23.41
CA ILE A 493 -14.84 -13.86 22.15
C ILE A 493 -16.27 -13.45 22.47
N THR A 494 -16.60 -12.20 22.18
CA THR A 494 -17.95 -11.68 22.35
C THR A 494 -18.82 -11.97 21.14
N GLN A 495 -20.14 -11.79 21.31
CA GLN A 495 -21.07 -11.84 20.18
C GLN A 495 -20.76 -10.79 19.11
N ALA A 496 -20.34 -9.58 19.51
CA ALA A 496 -20.01 -8.52 18.58
C ALA A 496 -18.81 -8.91 17.70
N ASP A 497 -17.82 -9.63 18.24
CA ASP A 497 -16.62 -10.03 17.52
C ASP A 497 -16.94 -10.98 16.35
N TRP A 498 -17.65 -12.08 16.60
CA TRP A 498 -18.00 -13.00 15.51
C TRP A 498 -19.09 -12.46 14.60
N GLN A 499 -19.92 -11.50 15.04
CA GLN A 499 -20.86 -10.81 14.15
C GLN A 499 -20.14 -9.83 13.21
N GLY A 500 -19.16 -9.09 13.71
CA GLY A 500 -18.35 -8.16 12.90
C GLY A 500 -17.60 -8.88 11.79
N ILE A 501 -16.91 -9.97 12.11
CA ILE A 501 -16.16 -10.75 11.12
C ILE A 501 -17.10 -11.43 10.11
N ASN A 502 -18.27 -11.93 10.54
CA ASN A 502 -19.26 -12.51 9.63
C ASN A 502 -19.84 -11.47 8.68
N ALA A 503 -20.14 -10.27 9.16
CA ALA A 503 -20.61 -9.19 8.29
C ALA A 503 -19.55 -8.83 7.22
N MET A 504 -18.26 -8.87 7.58
CA MET A 504 -17.18 -8.74 6.62
C MET A 504 -17.19 -9.89 5.60
N TYR A 505 -17.24 -11.15 6.03
CA TYR A 505 -17.30 -12.31 5.14
C TYR A 505 -18.50 -12.30 4.20
N ASP A 506 -19.68 -11.96 4.72
CA ASP A 506 -20.91 -11.86 3.94
C ASP A 506 -20.77 -10.81 2.82
N SER A 507 -20.03 -9.73 3.08
CA SER A 507 -19.75 -8.70 2.07
C SER A 507 -18.91 -9.27 0.92
N PHE A 508 -17.87 -10.06 1.21
CA PHE A 508 -17.08 -10.76 0.19
C PHE A 508 -17.88 -11.83 -0.53
N ALA A 509 -18.58 -12.70 0.20
CA ALA A 509 -19.40 -13.76 -0.36
C ALA A 509 -20.52 -13.22 -1.27
N SER A 510 -21.08 -12.03 -0.96
CA SER A 510 -22.08 -11.38 -1.81
C SER A 510 -21.57 -10.98 -3.20
N LYS A 511 -20.24 -10.85 -3.37
CA LYS A 511 -19.57 -10.66 -4.67
C LYS A 511 -19.13 -11.97 -5.34
N GLY A 512 -19.48 -13.13 -4.76
CA GLY A 512 -19.04 -14.44 -5.26
C GLY A 512 -17.59 -14.79 -4.90
N VAL A 513 -16.99 -14.10 -3.92
CA VAL A 513 -15.66 -14.44 -3.38
C VAL A 513 -15.80 -15.63 -2.42
N SER A 514 -14.94 -16.63 -2.59
CA SER A 514 -14.83 -17.75 -1.64
C SER A 514 -14.01 -17.32 -0.43
N VAL A 515 -14.59 -17.40 0.77
CA VAL A 515 -13.95 -16.94 2.00
C VAL A 515 -13.59 -18.13 2.87
N TYR A 516 -12.34 -18.22 3.30
CA TYR A 516 -11.85 -19.26 4.20
C TYR A 516 -11.19 -18.63 5.43
N PHE A 517 -11.45 -19.23 6.60
CA PHE A 517 -10.78 -18.86 7.84
C PHE A 517 -9.67 -19.86 8.15
N THR A 518 -8.48 -19.35 8.46
CA THR A 518 -7.39 -20.13 9.05
C THR A 518 -6.81 -19.39 10.26
N TYR A 519 -6.15 -20.08 11.18
CA TYR A 519 -5.61 -19.43 12.37
C TYR A 519 -4.24 -18.79 12.11
N SER A 520 -4.04 -17.55 12.59
CA SER A 520 -2.74 -16.88 12.58
C SER A 520 -1.70 -17.66 13.40
N PRO A 521 -0.43 -17.71 12.96
CA PRO A 521 0.62 -18.34 13.75
C PRO A 521 0.83 -17.61 15.09
N ARG A 522 1.03 -18.38 16.16
CA ARG A 522 1.32 -17.88 17.50
C ARG A 522 2.28 -18.80 18.23
N SER A 523 3.22 -18.24 18.98
CA SER A 523 4.08 -19.03 19.86
C SER A 523 3.24 -19.77 20.91
N ARG A 524 3.36 -21.11 20.98
CA ARG A 524 2.59 -21.95 21.91
C ARG A 524 2.87 -21.65 23.39
N THR A 525 3.98 -20.98 23.70
CA THR A 525 4.33 -20.55 25.07
C THR A 525 3.90 -19.12 25.37
N SER A 526 3.36 -18.40 24.39
CA SER A 526 2.90 -17.02 24.53
C SER A 526 1.37 -16.91 24.46
N ILE A 527 0.67 -17.81 25.13
CA ILE A 527 -0.79 -17.77 25.29
C ILE A 527 -1.15 -17.52 26.76
N SER A 528 -2.38 -17.05 27.02
CA SER A 528 -2.87 -16.78 28.37
C SER A 528 -2.97 -18.06 29.22
N GLU A 529 -2.91 -17.92 30.55
CA GLU A 529 -2.94 -19.07 31.48
C GLU A 529 -4.27 -19.84 31.43
N ASP A 530 -5.37 -19.18 31.05
CA ASP A 530 -6.69 -19.77 30.86
C ASP A 530 -6.89 -20.41 29.46
N SER A 531 -5.84 -20.42 28.62
CA SER A 531 -5.80 -21.13 27.33
C SER A 531 -5.42 -22.60 27.50
N THR A 532 -6.26 -23.36 28.20
CA THR A 532 -6.07 -24.81 28.38
C THR A 532 -6.40 -25.58 27.09
N GLU A 533 -6.02 -26.86 27.00
CA GLU A 533 -6.43 -27.72 25.87
C GLU A 533 -7.96 -27.80 25.68
N GLU A 534 -8.71 -27.77 26.79
CA GLU A 534 -10.18 -27.71 26.75
C GLU A 534 -10.63 -26.37 26.16
N SER A 535 -10.12 -25.24 26.69
CA SER A 535 -10.42 -23.89 26.20
C SER A 535 -10.10 -23.69 24.72
N ILE A 536 -8.98 -24.23 24.25
CA ILE A 536 -8.54 -24.20 22.84
C ILE A 536 -9.54 -24.98 21.97
N THR A 537 -9.97 -26.16 22.42
CA THR A 537 -10.97 -26.98 21.72
C THR A 537 -12.32 -26.28 21.65
N GLU A 538 -12.75 -25.66 22.75
CA GLU A 538 -14.00 -24.91 22.81
C GLU A 538 -13.97 -23.68 21.90
N LEU A 539 -12.85 -22.98 21.82
CA LEU A 539 -12.67 -21.85 20.91
C LEU A 539 -12.74 -22.28 19.43
N ASP A 540 -12.08 -23.38 19.06
CA ASP A 540 -12.17 -23.93 17.70
C ASP A 540 -13.60 -24.36 17.35
N ALA A 541 -14.28 -25.05 18.27
CA ALA A 541 -15.68 -25.41 18.10
C ALA A 541 -16.59 -24.19 17.97
N LEU A 542 -16.33 -23.12 18.74
CA LEU A 542 -17.06 -21.86 18.64
C LEU A 542 -16.92 -21.26 17.25
N PHE A 543 -15.70 -21.12 16.73
CA PHE A 543 -15.50 -20.53 15.40
C PHE A 543 -16.09 -21.40 14.29
N ARG A 544 -15.92 -22.72 14.34
CA ARG A 544 -16.56 -23.65 13.38
C ARG A 544 -18.09 -23.56 13.40
N GLN A 545 -18.69 -23.29 14.56
CA GLN A 545 -20.14 -23.16 14.69
C GLN A 545 -20.65 -21.78 14.26
N LYS A 546 -19.91 -20.72 14.56
CA LYS A 546 -20.40 -19.34 14.46
C LYS A 546 -19.98 -18.63 13.19
N LEU A 547 -18.81 -18.94 12.63
CA LEU A 547 -18.32 -18.25 11.45
C LEU A 547 -19.09 -18.69 10.21
N HIS A 548 -19.42 -17.74 9.34
CA HIS A 548 -20.04 -18.03 8.05
C HIS A 548 -19.03 -18.60 7.05
N ALA A 549 -17.74 -18.27 7.24
CA ALA A 549 -16.65 -18.86 6.47
C ALA A 549 -16.21 -20.21 7.08
N PRO A 550 -15.95 -21.25 6.26
CA PRO A 550 -15.35 -22.50 6.73
C PRO A 550 -13.98 -22.28 7.38
N VAL A 551 -13.78 -22.93 8.53
CA VAL A 551 -12.50 -22.98 9.26
C VAL A 551 -11.67 -24.15 8.74
N ILE A 552 -10.63 -23.87 7.95
CA ILE A 552 -9.91 -24.91 7.17
C ILE A 552 -8.75 -25.58 7.92
N SER A 553 -8.26 -24.96 8.99
CA SER A 553 -7.14 -25.46 9.78
C SER A 553 -7.57 -25.86 11.20
N ASP A 554 -6.78 -26.71 11.84
CA ASP A 554 -6.90 -27.00 13.28
C ASP A 554 -6.21 -25.88 14.06
N ILE A 555 -6.89 -25.28 15.05
CA ILE A 555 -6.33 -24.24 15.92
C ILE A 555 -4.97 -24.61 16.53
N ARG A 556 -4.72 -25.91 16.80
CA ARG A 556 -3.45 -26.37 17.37
C ARG A 556 -2.29 -26.24 16.39
N SER A 557 -2.58 -26.31 15.09
CA SER A 557 -1.54 -26.16 14.06
C SER A 557 -1.00 -24.74 13.96
N SER A 558 -1.72 -23.75 14.50
CA SER A 558 -1.23 -22.37 14.57
C SER A 558 -0.37 -22.10 15.82
N LEU A 559 -0.42 -22.97 16.84
CA LEU A 559 0.37 -22.87 18.06
C LEU A 559 1.75 -23.51 17.83
N MET A 560 2.67 -22.73 17.28
CA MET A 560 3.98 -23.18 16.79
C MET A 560 5.05 -23.17 17.89
N ASP A 561 6.17 -23.87 17.62
CA ASP A 561 7.35 -23.85 18.48
C ASP A 561 7.91 -22.43 18.62
N PRO A 562 8.25 -21.95 19.84
CA PRO A 562 8.83 -20.63 20.04
C PRO A 562 10.11 -20.40 19.22
N LEU A 563 10.83 -21.48 18.88
CA LEU A 563 11.99 -21.46 17.98
C LEU A 563 11.71 -20.73 16.66
N TYR A 564 10.50 -20.82 16.13
CA TYR A 564 10.13 -20.33 14.80
C TYR A 564 9.58 -18.91 14.79
N PHE A 565 9.80 -18.13 15.86
CA PHE A 565 9.37 -16.73 15.96
C PHE A 565 10.56 -15.77 15.95
N TYR A 566 10.30 -14.52 15.58
CA TYR A 566 11.27 -13.45 15.44
C TYR A 566 10.64 -12.13 15.90
N ALA A 567 11.34 -11.35 16.74
CA ALA A 567 10.95 -10.02 17.26
C ALA A 567 9.64 -9.94 18.08
N THR A 568 8.59 -10.67 17.71
CA THR A 568 7.33 -10.80 18.43
C THR A 568 6.86 -12.26 18.44
N ASP A 569 5.91 -12.58 19.31
CA ASP A 569 5.34 -13.93 19.41
C ASP A 569 4.30 -14.26 18.30
N ASN A 570 4.14 -13.36 17.31
CA ASN A 570 3.27 -13.51 16.13
C ASN A 570 4.04 -13.51 14.80
N HIS A 571 5.28 -13.03 14.79
CA HIS A 571 6.08 -12.89 13.56
C HIS A 571 6.98 -14.10 13.41
N LEU A 572 6.87 -14.81 12.30
CA LEU A 572 7.63 -16.03 12.07
C LEU A 572 9.06 -15.74 11.62
N SER A 573 10.01 -16.57 12.04
CA SER A 573 11.34 -16.65 11.44
C SER A 573 11.25 -17.13 9.98
N THR A 574 12.35 -17.05 9.23
CA THR A 574 12.35 -17.51 7.83
C THR A 574 11.99 -19.01 7.72
N ASP A 575 12.48 -19.85 8.64
CA ASP A 575 12.12 -21.27 8.67
C ASP A 575 10.66 -21.49 9.11
N GLY A 576 10.18 -20.68 10.07
CA GLY A 576 8.80 -20.72 10.53
C GLY A 576 7.80 -20.49 9.41
N VAL A 577 8.09 -19.53 8.53
CA VAL A 577 7.25 -19.22 7.36
C VAL A 577 7.11 -20.42 6.43
N GLN A 578 8.19 -21.16 6.14
CA GLN A 578 8.12 -22.34 5.27
C GLN A 578 7.20 -23.41 5.87
N ILE A 579 7.31 -23.65 7.17
CA ILE A 579 6.50 -24.65 7.89
C ILE A 579 5.03 -24.22 7.90
N HIS A 580 4.76 -22.97 8.25
CA HIS A 580 3.39 -22.43 8.29
C HIS A 580 2.73 -22.46 6.91
N THR A 581 3.44 -21.99 5.88
CA THR A 581 2.92 -21.92 4.51
C THR A 581 2.62 -23.30 3.94
N ALA A 582 3.50 -24.29 4.16
CA ALA A 582 3.25 -25.67 3.75
C ALA A 582 1.95 -26.23 4.35
N LYS A 583 1.73 -25.98 5.65
CA LYS A 583 0.53 -26.41 6.36
C LYS A 583 -0.74 -25.74 5.79
N VAL A 584 -0.67 -24.44 5.52
CA VAL A 584 -1.77 -23.67 4.93
C VAL A 584 -2.12 -24.14 3.52
N ILE A 585 -1.11 -24.47 2.71
CA ILE A 585 -1.31 -25.05 1.37
C ILE A 585 -2.10 -26.36 1.46
N ASP A 586 -1.70 -27.26 2.37
CA ASP A 586 -2.40 -28.55 2.54
C ASP A 586 -3.85 -28.36 3.01
N ASP A 587 -4.07 -27.43 3.96
CA ASP A 587 -5.40 -27.13 4.48
C ASP A 587 -6.30 -26.50 3.40
N LEU A 588 -5.77 -25.56 2.61
CA LEU A 588 -6.52 -24.91 1.53
C LEU A 588 -6.81 -25.86 0.38
N ARG A 589 -5.88 -26.75 -0.01
CA ARG A 589 -6.15 -27.79 -1.02
C ARG A 589 -7.32 -28.67 -0.64
N ARG A 590 -7.33 -29.20 0.59
CA ARG A 590 -8.45 -30.00 1.10
C ARG A 590 -9.76 -29.21 1.07
N ALA A 591 -9.73 -27.93 1.42
CA ALA A 591 -10.91 -27.08 1.38
C ALA A 591 -11.46 -26.86 -0.04
N LEU A 592 -10.58 -26.65 -1.03
CA LEU A 592 -10.95 -26.51 -2.44
C LEU A 592 -11.46 -27.82 -3.06
N GLU A 593 -10.99 -28.97 -2.56
CA GLU A 593 -11.47 -30.30 -2.94
C GLU A 593 -12.81 -30.69 -2.26
N GLY A 594 -13.32 -29.86 -1.34
CA GLY A 594 -14.58 -30.09 -0.62
C GLY A 594 -14.45 -30.96 0.63
N GLU A 595 -13.25 -31.08 1.20
CA GLU A 595 -12.94 -31.88 2.39
C GLU A 595 -12.84 -31.05 3.69
N ALA A 596 -13.28 -29.79 3.68
CA ALA A 596 -13.19 -28.86 4.82
C ALA A 596 -14.34 -28.96 5.84
#